data_AF-K7K966-F1
#
_entry.id   AF-K7K966-F1
#
_cell.length_a   1.000
_cell.length_b   1.000
_cell.length_c   1.000
_cell.angle_alpha   90.00
_cell.angle_beta   90.00
_cell.angle_gamma   90.00
#
_symmetry.space_group_name_H-M   'P 1'
#
loop_
_entity.id
_entity.type
_entity.pdbx_description
1 polymer ?
#
loop_
_entity_poly.entity_id
_entity_poly.type
_entity_poly.pdbx_seq_one_letter_code
_entity_poly.pdbx_strand_id
1 'polypeptide(L)'
;MDAGYNPCTVEEVFRDFKGRKVALIKALTTDVEEFYPQCDPEKENLCLYGFPSEQWEVNLLAEEVPPKLPEPALGINFARDGMQEKDWIFGCCTQ
;
A
#
# COMPACT_ATOMS: atom_id res chain seq x y z
N MET A 1 16.58 13.40 -11.15
CA MET A 1 16.07 13.23 -12.52
C MET A 1 15.55 11.81 -12.59
N ASP A 2 14.28 11.60 -12.28
CA ASP A 2 13.64 10.30 -12.38
C ASP A 2 13.41 10.03 -13.86
N ALA A 3 14.32 9.27 -14.48
CA ALA A 3 14.21 8.89 -15.88
C ALA A 3 12.91 8.10 -16.01
N GLY A 4 11.91 8.75 -16.62
CA GLY A 4 10.52 8.33 -16.57
C GLY A 4 10.35 6.83 -16.80
N TYR A 5 10.12 6.09 -15.72
CA TYR A 5 9.69 4.71 -15.80
C TYR A 5 8.37 4.69 -16.58
N ASN A 6 8.45 4.18 -17.81
CA ASN A 6 7.32 3.96 -18.71
C ASN A 6 7.48 2.53 -19.24
N PRO A 7 7.02 1.52 -18.49
CA PRO A 7 7.12 0.13 -18.92
C PRO A 7 6.32 -0.03 -20.22
N CYS A 8 7.02 -0.27 -21.33
CA CYS A 8 6.43 -0.35 -22.66
C CYS A 8 6.22 -1.80 -23.13
N THR A 9 6.81 -2.78 -22.44
CA THR A 9 6.57 -4.19 -22.74
C THR A 9 5.68 -4.86 -21.69
N VAL A 10 4.98 -5.92 -22.10
CA VAL A 10 4.11 -6.71 -21.22
C VAL A 10 4.92 -7.28 -20.04
N GLU A 11 6.17 -7.66 -20.27
CA GLU A 11 7.08 -8.18 -19.24
C GLU A 11 7.41 -7.12 -18.18
N GLU A 12 7.59 -5.86 -18.61
CA GLU A 12 7.86 -4.75 -17.69
C GLU A 12 6.62 -4.42 -16.85
N VAL A 13 5.43 -4.37 -17.47
CA VAL A 13 4.16 -4.15 -16.77
C VAL A 13 3.89 -5.29 -15.78
N PHE A 14 4.11 -6.53 -16.19
CA PHE A 14 3.91 -7.67 -15.31
C PHE A 14 4.92 -7.70 -14.14
N ARG A 15 6.17 -7.26 -14.38
CA ARG A 15 7.17 -7.11 -13.33
C ARG A 15 6.80 -6.04 -12.33
N ASP A 16 6.32 -4.88 -12.79
CA ASP A 16 5.78 -3.81 -11.93
C ASP A 16 4.65 -4.34 -11.05
N PHE A 17 3.63 -4.95 -11.68
CA PHE A 17 2.50 -5.55 -10.98
C PHE A 17 2.94 -6.54 -9.90
N LYS A 18 3.86 -7.44 -10.24
CA LYS A 18 4.39 -8.43 -9.29
C LYS A 18 5.10 -7.74 -8.13
N GLY A 19 5.95 -6.76 -8.40
CA GLY A 19 6.70 -6.04 -7.36
C GLY A 19 5.77 -5.35 -6.36
N ARG A 20 4.76 -4.64 -6.85
CA ARG A 20 3.76 -3.98 -5.98
C ARG A 20 2.96 -4.98 -5.16
N LYS A 21 2.54 -6.10 -5.77
CA LYS A 21 1.82 -7.15 -5.05
C LYS A 21 2.66 -7.77 -3.93
N VAL A 22 3.95 -8.00 -4.18
CA VAL A 22 4.88 -8.50 -3.15
C VAL A 22 5.00 -7.49 -2.00
N ALA A 23 5.11 -6.19 -2.30
CA ALA A 23 5.15 -5.14 -1.27
C ALA A 23 3.92 -5.16 -0.36
N LEU A 24 2.70 -5.22 -0.94
CA LEU A 24 1.46 -5.26 -0.18
C LEU A 24 1.35 -6.53 0.67
N ILE A 25 1.73 -7.69 0.12
CA ILE A 25 1.75 -8.95 0.87
C ILE A 25 2.72 -8.84 2.05
N LYS A 26 3.92 -8.29 1.85
CA LYS A 26 4.88 -8.12 2.94
C LYS A 26 4.31 -7.26 4.07
N ALA A 27 3.77 -6.08 3.75
CA ALA A 27 3.14 -5.19 4.73
C ALA A 27 2.07 -5.90 5.57
N LEU A 28 1.22 -6.71 4.92
CA LEU A 28 0.08 -7.39 5.55
C LEU A 28 0.42 -8.77 6.15
N THR A 29 1.67 -9.24 6.04
CA THR A 29 2.08 -10.56 6.56
C THR A 29 3.38 -10.53 7.35
N THR A 30 4.52 -10.30 6.70
CA THR A 30 5.85 -10.40 7.33
C THR A 30 6.23 -9.15 8.10
N ASP A 31 5.72 -8.00 7.66
CA ASP A 31 6.10 -6.68 8.15
C ASP A 31 4.97 -6.06 9.00
N VAL A 32 4.00 -6.86 9.44
CA VAL A 32 2.81 -6.41 10.19
C VAL A 32 3.19 -5.62 11.44
N GLU A 33 4.21 -6.07 12.17
CA GLU A 33 4.72 -5.40 13.38
C GLU A 33 5.27 -3.99 13.09
N GLU A 34 5.74 -3.74 11.86
CA GLU A 34 6.18 -2.42 11.41
C GLU A 34 5.03 -1.61 10.79
N PHE A 35 4.11 -2.28 10.10
CA PHE A 35 2.97 -1.70 9.41
C PHE A 35 1.88 -1.22 10.37
N TYR A 36 1.45 -2.06 11.32
CA TYR A 36 0.34 -1.77 12.23
C TYR A 36 0.54 -0.47 13.04
N PRO A 37 1.72 -0.20 13.64
CA PRO A 37 1.95 1.05 14.36
C PRO A 37 1.90 2.30 13.49
N GLN A 38 2.18 2.19 12.18
CA GLN A 38 2.16 3.34 11.26
C GLN A 38 0.73 3.76 10.89
N CYS A 39 -0.24 2.85 10.99
CA CYS A 39 -1.65 3.08 10.68
C CYS A 39 -2.38 3.81 11.83
N ASP A 40 -1.87 4.99 12.21
CA ASP A 40 -2.38 5.81 13.30
C ASP A 40 -3.82 6.34 13.04
N PRO A 41 -4.83 5.96 13.84
CA PRO A 41 -6.22 6.39 13.70
C PRO A 41 -6.43 7.89 13.92
N GLU A 42 -5.49 8.56 14.61
CA GLU A 42 -5.57 10.00 14.84
C GLU A 42 -5.15 10.82 13.60
N LYS A 43 -4.56 10.16 12.59
CA LYS A 43 -4.25 10.77 11.30
C LYS A 43 -5.45 10.71 10.36
N GLU A 44 -5.42 11.54 9.33
CA GLU A 44 -6.41 11.52 8.25
C GLU A 44 -6.33 10.21 7.42
N ASN A 45 -6.90 10.19 6.21
CA ASN A 45 -6.94 9.02 5.33
C ASN A 45 -5.54 8.49 4.99
N LEU A 46 -5.04 7.52 5.77
CA LEU A 46 -3.82 6.81 5.44
C LEU A 46 -4.11 5.77 4.35
N CYS A 47 -3.13 5.61 3.48
CA CYS A 47 -3.13 4.71 2.34
C CYS A 47 -1.90 3.81 2.41
N LEU A 48 -2.06 2.56 2.00
CA LEU A 48 -0.95 1.62 1.83
C LEU A 48 -0.52 1.61 0.37
N TYR A 49 0.70 2.05 0.11
CA TYR A 49 1.30 2.06 -1.22
C TYR A 49 2.25 0.87 -1.38
N GLY A 50 2.13 0.17 -2.51
CA GLY A 50 3.09 -0.85 -2.94
C GLY A 50 3.89 -0.35 -4.15
N PHE A 51 5.21 -0.54 -4.12
CA PHE A 51 6.12 -0.10 -5.19
C PHE A 51 6.72 -1.27 -5.97
N PRO A 52 7.15 -1.04 -7.23
CA PRO A 52 7.81 -2.06 -8.05
C PRO A 52 9.12 -2.59 -7.45
N SER A 53 9.71 -1.87 -6.50
CA SER A 53 10.89 -2.25 -5.73
C SER A 53 10.61 -3.26 -4.60
N GLU A 54 9.37 -3.77 -4.51
CA GLU A 54 8.92 -4.68 -3.44
C GLU A 54 8.95 -4.04 -2.03
N GLN A 55 8.98 -2.71 -1.99
CA GLN A 55 8.85 -1.89 -0.79
C GLN A 55 7.43 -1.34 -0.69
N TRP A 56 6.96 -1.13 0.54
CA TRP A 56 5.67 -0.52 0.83
C TRP A 56 5.86 0.78 1.62
N GLU A 57 4.85 1.63 1.62
CA GLU A 57 4.81 2.86 2.40
C GLU A 57 3.39 3.13 2.89
N VAL A 58 3.26 3.56 4.15
CA VAL A 58 2.02 4.14 4.66
C VAL A 58 2.15 5.64 4.62
N ASN A 59 1.30 6.30 3.83
CA ASN A 59 1.32 7.75 3.70
C ASN A 59 -0.12 8.30 3.56
N LEU A 60 -0.28 9.60 3.73
CA LEU A 60 -1.55 10.28 3.49
C LEU A 60 -1.97 10.13 2.03
N LEU A 61 -3.28 10.08 1.79
CA LEU A 61 -3.83 10.15 0.45
C LEU A 61 -3.32 11.43 -0.26
N ALA A 62 -2.60 11.25 -1.37
CA ALA A 62 -2.25 12.38 -2.23
C ALA A 62 -3.53 13.00 -2.83
N GLU A 63 -3.60 14.33 -2.88
CA GLU A 63 -4.74 15.08 -3.44
C GLU A 63 -5.06 14.64 -4.88
N GLU A 64 -4.02 14.33 -5.66
CA GLU A 64 -4.13 13.67 -6.94
C GLU A 64 -3.24 12.42 -6.95
N VAL A 65 -3.82 11.27 -7.28
CA VAL A 65 -3.06 10.04 -7.51
C VAL A 65 -2.30 10.20 -8.83
N PRO A 66 -0.96 10.10 -8.85
CA PRO A 66 -0.20 10.18 -10.09
C PRO A 66 -0.70 9.12 -11.08
N PRO A 67 -0.89 9.44 -12.38
CA PRO A 67 -1.44 8.50 -13.38
C PRO A 67 -0.67 7.18 -13.55
N LYS A 68 0.53 7.10 -12.99
CA LYS A 68 1.42 5.93 -13.04
C LYS A 68 1.29 5.00 -11.84
N LEU A 69 0.55 5.41 -10.81
CA LEU A 69 0.31 4.59 -9.63
C LEU A 69 -1.13 4.08 -9.67
N PRO A 70 -1.37 2.80 -9.31
CA PRO A 70 -2.73 2.34 -9.07
C PRO A 70 -3.32 3.12 -7.88
N GLU A 71 -4.65 3.32 -7.90
CA GLU A 71 -5.35 3.92 -6.76
C GLU A 71 -5.16 3.04 -5.51
N PRO A 72 -4.69 3.61 -4.39
CA PRO A 72 -4.50 2.85 -3.15
C PRO A 72 -5.84 2.66 -2.40
N ALA A 73 -5.87 1.64 -1.54
CA ALA A 73 -6.95 1.47 -0.57
C ALA A 73 -6.96 2.61 0.46
N LEU A 74 -8.13 3.22 0.67
CA LEU A 74 -8.30 4.41 1.50
C LEU A 74 -8.72 4.09 2.93
N GLY A 75 -8.21 4.87 3.88
CA GLY A 75 -8.70 4.86 5.26
C GLY A 75 -8.35 3.58 6.02
N ILE A 76 -7.18 3.00 5.71
CA ILE A 76 -6.72 1.76 6.36
C ILE A 76 -6.64 1.92 7.88
N ASN A 77 -6.44 3.13 8.39
CA ASN A 77 -6.28 3.42 9.82
C ASN A 77 -7.60 3.57 10.61
N PHE A 78 -8.73 3.84 9.95
CA PHE A 78 -9.95 4.27 10.65
C PHE A 78 -10.54 3.26 11.62
N ALA A 79 -10.38 1.97 11.33
CA ALA A 79 -10.96 0.92 12.14
C ALA A 79 -9.93 0.16 12.99
N ARG A 80 -8.66 0.60 12.99
CA ARG A 80 -7.54 -0.15 13.61
C ARG A 80 -7.78 -0.46 15.08
N ASP A 81 -8.21 0.55 15.85
CA ASP A 81 -8.42 0.43 17.30
C ASP A 81 -9.86 0.02 17.65
N GLY A 82 -10.75 -0.08 16.65
CA GLY A 82 -12.15 -0.44 16.81
C GLY A 82 -12.47 -1.93 16.64
N MET A 83 -11.49 -2.74 16.22
CA MET A 83 -11.64 -4.19 16.06
C MET A 83 -10.37 -4.95 16.45
N GLN A 84 -10.43 -6.27 16.51
CA GLN A 84 -9.22 -7.07 16.78
C GLN A 84 -8.23 -6.90 15.62
N GLU A 85 -6.94 -6.83 15.93
CA GLU A 85 -5.87 -6.66 14.94
C GLU A 85 -6.00 -7.61 13.74
N LYS A 86 -6.31 -8.88 13.99
CA LYS A 86 -6.49 -9.89 12.93
C LYS A 86 -7.67 -9.58 12.00
N ASP A 87 -8.78 -9.11 12.55
CA ASP A 87 -9.96 -8.74 11.78
C ASP A 87 -9.68 -7.47 10.95
N TRP A 88 -8.91 -6.54 11.53
CA TRP A 88 -8.47 -5.32 10.84
C TRP A 88 -7.51 -5.61 9.68
N ILE A 89 -6.48 -6.45 9.90
CA ILE A 89 -5.57 -6.90 8.84
C ILE A 89 -6.35 -7.63 7.75
N PHE A 90 -7.30 -8.50 8.12
CA PHE A 90 -8.15 -9.18 7.16
C PHE A 90 -8.96 -8.18 6.32
N GLY A 91 -9.51 -7.14 6.95
CA GLY A 91 -10.17 -6.04 6.25
C GLY A 91 -9.25 -5.37 5.22
N CYS A 92 -8.02 -5.06 5.61
CA CYS A 92 -7.02 -4.47 4.71
C CYS A 92 -6.67 -5.37 3.50
N CYS A 93 -6.71 -6.70 3.67
CA CYS A 93 -6.47 -7.65 2.58
C CYS A 93 -7.59 -7.73 1.53
N THR A 94 -8.77 -7.20 1.84
CA THR A 94 -9.97 -7.29 0.97
C THR A 94 -10.33 -6.00 0.25
N GLN A 95 -9.61 -4.91 0.56
CA GLN A 95 -9.76 -3.62 -0.10
C GLN A 95 -8.95 -3.54 -1.40
#